data_AF-A0A2D9RH41-F1
#
_entry.id   AF-A0A2D9RH41-F1
#
_cell.length_a   1.000
_cell.length_b   1.000
_cell.length_c   1.000
_cell.angle_alpha   90.00
_cell.angle_beta   90.00
_cell.angle_gamma   90.00
#
_symmetry.space_group_name_H-M   'P 1'
#
loop_
_entity.id
_entity.type
_entity.pdbx_description
1 polymer ?
#
loop_
_entity_poly.entity_id
_entity_poly.type
_entity_poly.pdbx_seq_one_letter_code
_entity_poly.pdbx_strand_id
1 'polypeptide(L)'
;VEFADDQLETATGLMFRESIADDKGMLFDFGEPREANMWMRNVSFPIDMVFTDTDGKVLAVVSHVQPYSERRINPGFPVKSVLELADGKAISLGIKPGDQLIHPMFDSATETAPEVAPETSEDTAASEN
;
A
#
# COMPACT_ATOMS: atom_id res chain seq x y z
N VAL A 1 -2.05 -7.50 11.14
CA VAL A 1 -1.82 -7.80 9.72
C VAL A 1 -0.50 -8.54 9.64
N GLU A 2 -0.42 -9.62 8.89
CA GLU A 2 0.84 -10.31 8.57
C GLU A 2 1.53 -9.54 7.44
N PHE A 3 2.85 -9.42 7.50
CA PHE A 3 3.64 -8.68 6.52
C PHE A 3 4.46 -9.69 5.71
N ALA A 4 4.42 -9.58 4.38
CA ALA A 4 5.17 -10.41 3.46
C ALA A 4 6.15 -9.51 2.69
N ASP A 5 7.45 -9.61 3.00
CA ASP A 5 8.52 -8.78 2.42
C ASP A 5 9.58 -9.56 1.64
N ASP A 6 9.58 -10.89 1.75
CA ASP A 6 10.40 -11.75 0.92
C ASP A 6 9.63 -12.27 -0.33
N GLN A 7 10.37 -12.68 -1.36
CA GLN A 7 9.77 -13.13 -2.63
C GLN A 7 8.92 -14.40 -2.47
N LEU A 8 9.24 -15.26 -1.51
CA LEU A 8 8.56 -16.53 -1.29
C LEU A 8 7.24 -16.31 -0.53
N GLU A 9 7.24 -15.45 0.47
CA GLU A 9 6.06 -15.01 1.22
C GLU A 9 5.11 -14.24 0.31
N THR A 10 5.64 -13.35 -0.53
CA THR A 10 4.84 -12.62 -1.53
C THR A 10 4.22 -13.57 -2.58
N ALA A 11 4.93 -14.62 -2.97
CA ALA A 11 4.45 -15.59 -3.95
C ALA A 11 3.44 -16.60 -3.37
N THR A 12 3.56 -16.91 -2.07
CA THR A 12 2.69 -17.86 -1.38
C THR A 12 1.42 -17.20 -0.87
N GLY A 13 1.51 -15.98 -0.33
CA GLY A 13 0.34 -15.24 0.14
C GLY A 13 -0.58 -16.06 1.07
N LEU A 14 -1.88 -16.05 0.77
CA LEU A 14 -2.89 -16.87 1.46
C LEU A 14 -3.06 -18.30 0.89
N MET A 15 -2.19 -18.76 -0.02
CA MET A 15 -2.30 -20.11 -0.58
C MET A 15 -2.31 -21.17 0.51
N PHE A 16 -3.13 -22.19 0.33
CA PHE A 16 -3.27 -23.35 1.23
C PHE A 16 -3.83 -23.04 2.63
N ARG A 17 -4.21 -21.80 2.93
CA ARG A 17 -5.01 -21.49 4.13
C ARG A 17 -6.46 -21.91 3.90
N GLU A 18 -7.15 -22.30 4.97
CA GLU A 18 -8.59 -22.63 4.90
C GLU A 18 -9.48 -21.40 5.01
N SER A 19 -8.99 -20.35 5.68
CA SER A 19 -9.67 -19.06 5.85
C SER A 19 -8.70 -17.97 6.30
N ILE A 20 -9.18 -16.73 6.32
CA ILE A 20 -8.59 -15.60 7.03
C ILE A 20 -9.63 -15.06 8.02
N ALA A 21 -9.23 -14.75 9.26
CA ALA A 21 -10.15 -14.22 10.26
C ALA A 21 -10.50 -12.75 9.95
N ASP A 22 -11.69 -12.31 10.35
CA ASP A 22 -12.24 -10.98 10.04
C ASP A 22 -11.40 -9.79 10.57
N ASP A 23 -10.53 -10.03 11.55
CA ASP A 23 -9.62 -9.04 12.14
C ASP A 23 -8.17 -9.19 11.64
N LYS A 24 -7.95 -10.06 10.66
CA LYS A 24 -6.65 -10.32 10.04
C LYS A 24 -6.63 -9.86 8.58
N GLY A 25 -5.41 -9.68 8.11
CA GLY A 25 -5.10 -9.29 6.75
C GLY A 25 -3.65 -9.64 6.45
N MET A 26 -3.30 -9.69 5.17
CA MET A 26 -1.93 -9.88 4.70
C MET A 26 -1.51 -8.70 3.83
N LEU A 27 -0.39 -8.07 4.17
CA LEU A 27 0.14 -6.90 3.48
C LEU A 27 1.38 -7.28 2.70
N PHE A 28 1.31 -7.13 1.39
CA PHE A 28 2.37 -7.39 0.44
C PHE A 28 3.09 -6.08 0.12
N ASP A 29 4.40 -5.99 0.38
CA ASP A 29 5.25 -4.89 -0.07
C ASP A 29 6.01 -5.27 -1.34
N PHE A 30 5.91 -4.46 -2.39
CA PHE A 30 6.64 -4.69 -3.63
C PHE A 30 8.02 -4.00 -3.67
N GLY A 31 8.38 -3.25 -2.63
CA GLY A 31 9.62 -2.48 -2.57
C GLY A 31 9.52 -1.18 -3.38
N GLU A 32 9.32 -1.29 -4.69
CA GLU A 32 9.11 -0.14 -5.58
C GLU A 32 7.74 -0.21 -6.26
N PRO A 33 7.10 0.94 -6.56
CA PRO A 33 5.84 0.95 -7.29
C PRO A 33 5.93 0.20 -8.61
N ARG A 34 5.05 -0.79 -8.79
CA ARG A 34 4.98 -1.62 -9.99
C ARG A 34 3.55 -2.05 -10.26
N GLU A 35 3.26 -2.47 -11.49
CA GLU A 35 1.98 -3.11 -11.77
C GLU A 35 1.89 -4.44 -11.01
N ALA A 36 0.99 -4.48 -10.03
CA ALA A 36 0.70 -5.70 -9.29
C ALA A 36 0.22 -6.80 -10.23
N ASN A 37 0.60 -8.04 -9.98
CA ASN A 37 0.16 -9.19 -10.77
C ASN A 37 -0.40 -10.29 -9.85
N MET A 38 -1.43 -9.93 -9.09
CA MET A 38 -2.08 -10.82 -8.12
C MET A 38 -2.96 -11.86 -8.83
N TRP A 39 -3.22 -12.97 -8.14
CA TRP A 39 -4.11 -14.04 -8.57
C TRP A 39 -4.59 -14.85 -7.35
N MET A 40 -5.57 -15.73 -7.55
CA MET A 40 -6.15 -16.58 -6.50
C MET A 40 -5.77 -18.05 -6.66
N ARG A 41 -4.68 -18.34 -7.36
CA ARG A 41 -4.21 -19.73 -7.56
C ARG A 41 -3.99 -20.37 -6.19
N ASN A 42 -4.64 -21.50 -5.92
CA ASN A 42 -4.60 -22.22 -4.63
C ASN A 42 -5.15 -21.48 -3.40
N VAL A 43 -5.88 -20.38 -3.58
CA VAL A 43 -6.68 -19.74 -2.51
C VAL A 43 -8.12 -20.23 -2.63
N SER A 44 -8.63 -20.89 -1.59
CA SER A 44 -9.90 -21.64 -1.60
C SER A 44 -11.12 -20.83 -1.17
N PHE A 45 -10.92 -19.61 -0.67
CA PHE A 45 -11.96 -18.73 -0.15
C PHE A 45 -11.87 -17.34 -0.79
N PRO A 46 -12.99 -16.60 -0.90
CA PRO A 46 -12.97 -15.26 -1.47
C PRO A 46 -12.30 -14.26 -0.53
N ILE A 47 -11.72 -13.21 -1.09
CA ILE A 47 -11.04 -12.15 -0.35
C ILE A 47 -11.31 -10.79 -0.98
N ASP A 48 -11.01 -9.73 -0.24
CA ASP A 48 -10.90 -8.39 -0.76
C ASP A 48 -9.42 -8.01 -0.94
N MET A 49 -9.09 -7.25 -1.98
CA MET A 49 -7.76 -6.71 -2.25
C MET A 49 -7.80 -5.18 -2.25
N VAL A 50 -6.97 -4.55 -1.42
CA VAL A 50 -6.83 -3.10 -1.32
C VAL A 50 -5.44 -2.69 -1.83
N PHE A 51 -5.38 -1.87 -2.86
CA PHE A 51 -4.15 -1.44 -3.50
C PHE A 51 -3.75 -0.05 -3.03
N THR A 52 -2.49 0.18 -2.67
CA THR A 52 -2.03 1.48 -2.13
C THR A 52 -0.77 2.01 -2.81
N ASP A 53 -0.57 3.33 -2.73
CA ASP A 53 0.68 3.99 -3.13
C ASP A 53 1.77 3.93 -2.05
N THR A 54 2.88 4.64 -2.30
CA THR A 54 4.05 4.71 -1.41
C THR A 54 3.75 5.26 -0.03
N ASP A 55 2.72 6.09 0.07
CA ASP A 55 2.36 6.78 1.32
C ASP A 55 1.22 6.05 2.03
N GLY A 56 0.77 4.90 1.51
CA GLY A 56 -0.32 4.10 2.05
C GLY A 56 -1.72 4.58 1.64
N LYS A 57 -1.84 5.53 0.70
CA LYS A 57 -3.14 5.97 0.21
C LYS A 57 -3.77 4.90 -0.65
N VAL A 58 -5.04 4.60 -0.41
CA VAL A 58 -5.81 3.62 -1.18
C VAL A 58 -6.06 4.15 -2.59
N LEU A 59 -5.59 3.40 -3.59
CA LEU A 59 -5.76 3.71 -5.01
C LEU A 59 -6.94 2.94 -5.62
N ALA A 60 -7.13 1.68 -5.21
CA ALA A 60 -8.18 0.81 -5.72
C ALA A 60 -8.58 -0.25 -4.68
N VAL A 61 -9.80 -0.74 -4.81
CA VAL A 61 -10.34 -1.87 -4.03
C VAL A 61 -11.00 -2.84 -4.99
N VAL A 62 -10.71 -4.12 -4.85
CA VAL A 62 -11.38 -5.21 -5.58
C VAL A 62 -11.92 -6.19 -4.54
N SER A 63 -13.24 -6.26 -4.42
CA SER A 63 -13.92 -7.16 -3.47
C SER A 63 -14.39 -8.44 -4.14
N HIS A 64 -14.68 -9.45 -3.31
CA HIS A 64 -15.26 -10.74 -3.76
C HIS A 64 -14.42 -11.43 -4.83
N VAL A 65 -13.10 -11.43 -4.64
CA VAL A 65 -12.18 -12.02 -5.60
C VAL A 65 -12.41 -13.54 -5.65
N GLN A 66 -12.65 -14.05 -6.87
CA GLN A 66 -13.03 -15.44 -7.10
C GLN A 66 -11.93 -16.45 -6.68
N PRO A 67 -12.23 -17.42 -5.79
CA PRO A 67 -11.31 -18.51 -5.44
C PRO A 67 -10.78 -19.28 -6.65
N TYR A 68 -9.56 -19.79 -6.54
CA TYR A 68 -8.86 -20.58 -7.58
C TYR A 68 -8.65 -19.90 -8.93
N SER A 69 -9.04 -18.62 -9.09
CA SER A 69 -8.90 -17.88 -10.33
C SER A 69 -7.43 -17.57 -10.63
N GLU A 70 -6.96 -17.98 -11.81
CA GLU A 70 -5.63 -17.59 -12.33
C GLU A 70 -5.66 -16.28 -13.14
N ARG A 71 -6.84 -15.63 -13.27
CA ARG A 71 -6.95 -14.31 -13.89
C ARG A 71 -6.11 -13.31 -13.11
N ARG A 72 -5.26 -12.56 -13.82
CA ARG A 72 -4.47 -11.47 -13.23
C ARG A 72 -5.39 -10.37 -12.71
N ILE A 73 -5.14 -9.96 -11.47
CA ILE A 73 -5.86 -8.87 -10.81
C ILE A 73 -4.85 -7.74 -10.62
N ASN A 74 -5.13 -6.62 -11.26
CA ASN A 74 -4.35 -5.39 -11.18
C ASN A 74 -5.26 -4.20 -11.49
N PRO A 75 -4.95 -3.00 -10.97
CA PRO A 75 -5.74 -1.81 -11.24
C PRO A 75 -5.37 -1.10 -12.54
N GLY A 76 -4.40 -1.62 -13.32
CA GLY A 76 -3.92 -1.01 -14.57
C GLY A 76 -2.95 0.16 -14.38
N PHE A 77 -2.38 0.31 -13.19
CA PHE A 77 -1.35 1.30 -12.87
C PHE A 77 -0.42 0.81 -11.76
N PRO A 78 0.78 1.41 -11.60
CA PRO A 78 1.72 1.02 -10.54
C PRO A 78 1.18 1.25 -9.13
N VAL A 79 1.49 0.33 -8.22
CA VAL A 79 1.13 0.36 -6.80
C VAL A 79 2.32 -0.08 -5.96
N LYS A 80 2.42 0.40 -4.72
CA LYS A 80 3.49 0.01 -3.77
C LYS A 80 3.16 -1.30 -3.05
N SER A 81 1.89 -1.50 -2.73
CA SER A 81 1.47 -2.64 -1.91
C SER A 81 0.02 -3.06 -2.15
N VAL A 82 -0.29 -4.28 -1.68
CA VAL A 82 -1.64 -4.84 -1.65
C VAL A 82 -1.93 -5.35 -0.25
N LEU A 83 -3.08 -4.99 0.32
CA LEU A 83 -3.62 -5.56 1.54
C LEU A 83 -4.76 -6.52 1.18
N GLU A 84 -4.57 -7.81 1.48
CA GLU A 84 -5.62 -8.83 1.40
C GLU A 84 -6.39 -8.91 2.71
N LEU A 85 -7.72 -8.96 2.62
CA LEU A 85 -8.66 -9.02 3.75
C LEU A 85 -9.69 -10.14 3.56
N ALA A 86 -10.41 -10.48 4.62
CA ALA A 86 -11.59 -11.33 4.53
C ALA A 86 -12.62 -10.78 3.52
N ASP A 87 -13.38 -11.67 2.89
CA ASP A 87 -14.40 -11.34 1.90
C ASP A 87 -15.41 -10.30 2.40
N GLY A 88 -15.65 -9.25 1.60
CA GLY A 88 -16.59 -8.18 1.93
C GLY A 88 -16.16 -7.26 3.08
N LYS A 89 -14.96 -7.46 3.65
CA LYS A 89 -14.47 -6.65 4.77
C LYS A 89 -14.21 -5.20 4.36
N ALA A 90 -13.73 -4.95 3.14
CA ALA A 90 -13.51 -3.60 2.64
C ALA A 90 -14.81 -2.80 2.61
N ILE A 91 -15.90 -3.44 2.17
CA ILE A 91 -17.25 -2.84 2.17
C ILE A 91 -17.73 -2.60 3.60
N SER A 92 -17.58 -3.58 4.49
CA SER A 92 -17.99 -3.47 5.90
C SER A 92 -17.29 -2.31 6.63
N LEU A 93 -16.02 -2.07 6.32
CA LEU A 93 -15.23 -0.98 6.88
C LEU A 93 -15.39 0.35 6.13
N GLY A 94 -16.06 0.35 4.97
CA GLY A 94 -16.25 1.53 4.14
C GLY A 94 -14.99 2.00 3.40
N ILE A 95 -14.02 1.09 3.20
CA ILE A 95 -12.74 1.38 2.53
C ILE A 95 -12.98 1.72 1.07
N LYS A 96 -12.42 2.84 0.61
CA LYS A 96 -12.54 3.32 -0.77
C LYS A 96 -11.27 4.05 -1.23
N PRO A 97 -11.10 4.25 -2.56
CA PRO A 97 -10.03 5.08 -3.08
C PRO A 97 -9.98 6.46 -2.41
N GLY A 98 -8.79 6.88 -2.01
CA GLY A 98 -8.53 8.12 -1.27
C GLY A 98 -8.42 7.95 0.25
N ASP A 99 -8.83 6.82 0.81
CA ASP A 99 -8.61 6.51 2.23
C ASP A 99 -7.12 6.24 2.51
N GLN A 100 -6.76 6.16 3.80
CA GLN A 100 -5.39 6.01 4.25
C GLN A 100 -5.19 4.69 5.00
N LEU A 101 -4.25 3.87 4.54
CA LEU A 101 -3.72 2.74 5.28
C LEU A 101 -2.56 3.22 6.16
N ILE A 102 -2.65 2.98 7.47
CA ILE A 102 -1.60 3.34 8.44
C ILE A 102 -0.85 2.06 8.83
N HIS A 103 0.43 1.99 8.46
CA HIS A 103 1.32 0.89 8.81
C HIS A 103 2.77 1.40 8.79
N PRO A 104 3.67 0.93 9.69
CA PRO A 104 5.07 1.39 9.73
C PRO A 104 5.85 1.26 8.41
N MET A 105 5.36 0.46 7.45
CA MET A 105 6.00 0.35 6.13
C MET A 105 5.88 1.62 5.27
N PHE A 106 4.86 2.45 5.52
CA PHE A 106 4.59 3.66 4.74
C PHE A 106 5.26 4.88 5.38
N ASP A 107 5.78 4.74 6.60
CA ASP A 107 6.54 5.79 7.25
C ASP A 107 7.97 5.83 6.70
N SER A 108 8.13 6.52 5.57
CA SER A 108 9.40 7.13 5.20
C SER A 108 9.32 8.64 5.44
N ALA A 109 9.96 9.07 6.53
CA ALA A 109 10.34 10.44 6.83
C ALA A 109 9.21 11.49 6.96
N THR A 110 8.76 11.71 8.20
CA THR A 110 8.53 13.10 8.66
C THR A 110 9.87 13.82 8.80
N GLU A 111 10.65 13.96 7.72
CA GLU A 111 11.84 14.81 7.70
C GLU A 111 12.13 15.27 6.28
N THR A 112 11.63 16.46 5.94
CA THR A 112 12.29 17.52 5.16
C THR A 112 11.25 18.55 4.71
N ALA A 113 10.91 19.49 5.60
CA ALA A 113 10.67 20.84 5.14
C ALA A 113 12.03 21.54 5.21
N PRO A 114 12.52 22.19 4.14
CA PRO A 114 13.77 22.94 4.24
C PRO A 114 13.54 24.07 5.24
N GLU A 115 14.40 24.13 6.25
CA GLU A 115 14.54 25.33 7.08
C GLU A 115 14.91 26.46 6.14
N VAL A 116 13.96 27.38 5.95
CA VAL A 116 14.11 28.57 5.14
C VAL A 116 15.27 29.37 5.72
N ALA A 117 16.40 29.38 5.02
CA ALA A 117 17.50 30.28 5.32
C ALA A 117 16.98 31.72 5.31
N PRO A 118 17.27 32.56 6.32
CA PRO A 118 17.02 33.97 6.17
C PRO A 118 18.05 34.54 5.19
N GLU A 119 17.60 34.83 3.98
CA GLU A 119 18.23 35.85 3.15
C GLU A 119 18.07 37.20 3.87
N THR A 120 19.18 37.80 4.30
CA THR A 120 19.24 39.25 4.51
C THR A 120 20.38 39.80 3.69
N SER A 121 19.96 40.32 2.54
CA SER A 121 20.55 41.37 1.70
C SER A 121 21.69 42.18 2.31
N GLU A 122 22.75 42.32 1.51
CA GLU A 122 23.72 43.41 1.55
C GLU A 122 22.99 44.77 1.60
N ASP A 123 23.37 45.62 2.55
CA ASP A 123 23.17 47.06 2.47
C ASP A 123 24.54 47.72 2.41
N THR A 124 24.77 48.40 1.29
CA THR A 124 25.96 49.18 1.00
C THR A 124 25.73 50.59 1.51
N ALA A 125 26.49 51.03 2.51
CA ALA A 125 26.57 52.43 2.85
C ALA A 125 28.03 52.84 3.09
N ALA A 126 28.50 53.66 2.16
CA ALA A 126 29.70 54.47 2.29
C ALA A 126 29.58 55.45 3.47
N SER A 127 30.69 55.70 4.17
CA SER A 127 31.08 57.06 4.54
C SER A 127 32.53 57.10 4.99
N GLU A 128 33.24 58.07 4.43
CA GLU A 128 34.52 58.62 4.83
C GLU A 128 34.55 59.00 6.33
N ASN A 129 35.68 58.77 7.00
CA ASN A 129 36.60 59.81 7.52
C ASN A 129 37.69 59.20 8.42
#